data_AF-A0A8H7Z6S8-F1
#
_entry.id   AF-A0A8H7Z6S8-F1
#
_cell.length_a   1.000
_cell.length_b   1.000
_cell.length_c   1.000
_cell.angle_alpha   90.00
_cell.angle_beta   90.00
_cell.angle_gamma   90.00
#
_symmetry.space_group_name_H-M   'P 1'
#
loop_
_entity.id
_entity.type
_entity.pdbx_description
1 polymer ?
#
loop_
_entity_poly.entity_id
_entity_poly.type
_entity_poly.pdbx_seq_one_letter_code
_entity_poly.pdbx_strand_id
1 'polypeptide(L)'
;MLSMLARAPLDPNIFTHRTYVVSSGDSFSALKATEFEKDLLEQHLPPASPAVTAATSKRGPIPSPPTTLQKRRRQEKKPEERKPSDSSASKTLSETPSSSYTIITVPRARKVHQSFLTAPVSTLHCLWACINVLRGTHPDQQPQKGHDISSPFPALTSTGLSPPTTPYPNIILTNGPATAVCVILAARILRAVASMSIFPLCNSFQQKPSQQSQSFPRPQERYLRTVFVESWARVTTLSLSGKIVLPLVDRFLVQWDGLAGRSSWLGGKSEFVGALVA
;
A
#
# COMPACT_ATOMS: atom_id res chain seq x y z
N MET A 1 2.40 3.43 -7.97
CA MET A 1 2.67 3.13 -6.55
C MET A 1 2.96 1.64 -6.36
N LEU A 2 2.05 0.73 -6.68
CA LEU A 2 2.31 -0.72 -6.54
C LEU A 2 3.52 -1.22 -7.34
N SER A 3 3.73 -0.74 -8.57
CA SER A 3 4.97 -1.06 -9.33
C SER A 3 6.25 -0.55 -8.68
N MET A 4 6.18 0.53 -7.89
CA MET A 4 7.32 1.00 -7.08
C MET A 4 7.56 0.06 -5.91
N LEU A 5 6.49 -0.45 -5.31
CA LEU A 5 6.57 -1.43 -4.22
C LEU A 5 7.09 -2.77 -4.70
N ALA A 6 6.72 -3.22 -5.90
CA ALA A 6 7.19 -4.47 -6.48
C ALA A 6 8.70 -4.48 -6.77
N ARG A 7 9.29 -3.30 -6.97
CA ARG A 7 10.74 -3.13 -7.18
C ARG A 7 11.47 -2.72 -5.91
N ALA A 8 10.74 -2.36 -4.84
CA ALA A 8 11.34 -2.09 -3.55
C ALA A 8 11.66 -3.43 -2.88
N PRO A 9 12.82 -3.56 -2.22
CA PRO A 9 13.11 -4.74 -1.40
C PRO A 9 12.22 -4.71 -0.15
N LEU A 10 10.96 -5.09 -0.31
CA LEU A 10 10.03 -5.29 0.78
C LEU A 10 10.33 -6.66 1.38
N ASP A 11 11.16 -6.68 2.44
CA ASP A 11 11.34 -7.89 3.22
C ASP A 11 10.00 -8.25 3.89
N PRO A 12 9.39 -9.41 3.56
CA PRO A 12 8.12 -9.84 4.15
C PRO A 12 8.24 -10.08 5.66
N ASN A 13 9.45 -10.28 6.19
CA ASN A 13 9.69 -10.42 7.62
C ASN A 13 9.62 -9.07 8.36
N ILE A 14 9.87 -7.97 7.65
CA ILE A 14 9.79 -6.61 8.22
C ILE A 14 8.37 -6.06 8.09
N PHE A 15 7.73 -6.27 6.93
CA PHE A 15 6.37 -5.80 6.66
C PHE A 15 5.39 -6.97 6.66
N THR A 16 5.24 -7.62 7.81
CA THR A 16 4.50 -8.88 7.98
C THR A 16 3.01 -8.77 7.66
N HIS A 17 2.38 -7.63 7.96
CA HIS A 17 0.98 -7.38 7.64
C HIS A 17 0.79 -6.10 6.84
N ARG A 18 0.00 -6.16 5.77
CA ARG A 18 -0.25 -5.02 4.86
C ARG A 18 -1.74 -4.71 4.79
N THR A 19 -2.07 -3.44 4.98
CA THR A 19 -3.45 -2.96 4.91
C THR A 19 -3.60 -2.05 3.71
N TYR A 20 -4.41 -2.46 2.73
CA TYR A 20 -4.74 -1.69 1.55
C TYR A 20 -6.01 -0.89 1.79
N VAL A 21 -5.92 0.43 1.67
CA VAL A 21 -7.06 1.32 1.80
C VAL A 21 -7.48 1.78 0.40
N VAL A 22 -8.67 1.37 -0.02
CA VAL A 22 -9.24 1.70 -1.33
C VAL A 22 -10.46 2.59 -1.17
N SER A 23 -10.69 3.49 -2.12
CA SER A 23 -11.87 4.36 -2.06
C SER A 23 -13.11 3.64 -2.57
N SER A 24 -14.28 3.96 -2.03
CA SER A 24 -15.57 3.42 -2.47
C SER A 24 -15.79 3.64 -3.97
N GLY A 25 -16.02 2.55 -4.71
CA GLY A 25 -16.18 2.56 -6.17
C GLY A 25 -14.87 2.46 -6.96
N ASP A 26 -13.73 2.26 -6.30
CA ASP A 26 -12.44 1.98 -6.93
C ASP A 26 -12.10 0.48 -6.91
N SER A 27 -12.81 -0.29 -7.73
CA SER A 27 -12.56 -1.73 -7.88
C SER A 27 -11.21 -2.01 -8.54
N PHE A 28 -10.73 -1.11 -9.39
CA PHE A 28 -9.46 -1.26 -10.08
C PHE A 28 -8.28 -1.30 -9.10
N SER A 29 -8.23 -0.37 -8.13
CA SER A 29 -7.19 -0.37 -7.11
C SER A 29 -7.27 -1.60 -6.20
N ALA A 30 -8.47 -2.07 -5.88
CA ALA A 30 -8.67 -3.29 -5.08
C ALA A 30 -8.14 -4.53 -5.81
N LEU A 31 -8.45 -4.69 -7.10
CA LEU A 31 -7.94 -5.79 -7.93
C LEU A 31 -6.41 -5.75 -8.03
N LYS A 32 -5.83 -4.56 -8.24
CA LYS A 32 -4.38 -4.40 -8.33
C LYS A 32 -3.66 -4.72 -7.01
N ALA A 33 -4.29 -4.47 -5.86
CA ALA A 33 -3.76 -4.88 -4.57
C ALA A 33 -3.73 -6.41 -4.44
N THR A 34 -4.81 -7.09 -4.83
CA THR A 34 -4.88 -8.56 -4.84
C THR A 34 -3.85 -9.19 -5.80
N GLU A 35 -3.71 -8.64 -7.01
CA GLU A 35 -2.69 -9.09 -7.96
C GLU A 35 -1.28 -8.93 -7.40
N PHE A 36 -0.98 -7.78 -6.78
CA PHE A 36 0.32 -7.52 -6.17
C PHE A 36 0.64 -8.53 -5.05
N GLU A 37 -0.32 -8.86 -4.20
CA GLU A 37 -0.14 -9.84 -3.12
C GLU A 37 0.08 -11.26 -3.66
N LYS A 38 -0.60 -11.62 -4.76
CA LYS A 38 -0.35 -12.88 -5.45
C LYS A 38 1.07 -12.95 -6.00
N ASP A 39 1.53 -11.91 -6.69
CA ASP A 39 2.89 -11.85 -7.24
C ASP A 39 3.94 -11.90 -6.12
N LEU A 40 3.67 -11.24 -4.99
CA LEU A 40 4.54 -11.27 -3.80
C LEU A 40 4.64 -12.70 -3.25
N LEU A 41 3.53 -13.44 -3.15
CA LEU A 41 3.54 -14.83 -2.68
C LEU A 41 4.31 -15.76 -3.64
N GLU A 42 4.14 -15.57 -4.95
CA GLU A 42 4.85 -16.36 -5.98
C GLU A 42 6.38 -16.14 -5.93
N GLN A 43 6.84 -14.92 -5.66
CA GLN A 43 8.27 -14.62 -5.50
C GLN A 43 8.92 -15.30 -4.29
N HIS A 44 8.14 -15.62 -3.26
CA HIS A 44 8.64 -16.26 -2.04
C HIS A 44 8.52 -17.79 -2.06
N LEU A 45 7.84 -18.38 -3.05
CA LEU A 45 7.85 -19.81 -3.26
C LEU A 45 9.23 -20.23 -3.83
N PRO A 46 9.88 -21.26 -3.27
CA PRO A 46 11.14 -21.76 -3.82
C PRO A 46 10.90 -22.21 -5.28
N PRO A 47 11.87 -21.98 -6.18
CA PRO A 47 11.72 -22.38 -7.58
C PRO A 47 11.41 -23.88 -7.63
N ALA A 48 10.31 -24.24 -8.29
CA ALA A 48 9.95 -25.62 -8.50
C ALA A 48 11.16 -26.34 -9.13
N SER A 49 11.71 -27.33 -8.43
CA SER A 49 12.81 -28.14 -8.95
C SER A 49 12.41 -28.69 -10.31
N PRO A 50 13.24 -28.58 -11.35
CA PRO A 50 12.93 -29.18 -12.63
C PRO A 50 12.80 -30.68 -12.42
N ALA A 51 11.62 -31.21 -12.70
CA ALA A 51 11.36 -32.64 -12.67
C ALA A 51 12.41 -33.35 -13.53
N VAL A 52 13.24 -34.18 -12.88
CA VAL A 52 14.18 -35.09 -13.51
C VAL A 52 13.38 -35.96 -14.47
N THR A 53 13.39 -35.61 -15.76
CA THR A 53 12.82 -36.47 -16.80
C THR A 53 13.84 -37.58 -17.02
N ALA A 54 13.53 -38.77 -16.52
CA ALA A 54 14.33 -39.96 -16.67
C ALA A 54 14.56 -40.24 -18.17
N ALA A 55 15.82 -40.10 -18.60
CA ALA A 55 16.27 -40.52 -19.91
C ALA A 55 16.25 -42.06 -19.96
N THR A 56 15.35 -42.62 -20.76
CA THR A 56 15.43 -44.04 -21.15
C THR A 56 15.99 -44.12 -22.57
N SER A 57 17.17 -44.72 -22.65
CA SER A 57 17.95 -45.10 -23.82
C SER A 57 17.14 -45.85 -24.89
N LYS A 58 17.30 -45.48 -26.17
CA LYS A 58 17.43 -46.42 -27.30
C LYS A 58 18.18 -45.75 -28.47
N ARG A 59 18.92 -46.59 -29.20
CA ARG A 59 20.18 -46.34 -29.93
C ARG A 59 19.98 -46.33 -31.46
N GLY A 60 20.40 -45.23 -32.12
CA GLY A 60 20.98 -45.12 -33.49
C GLY A 60 20.07 -45.22 -34.73
N PRO A 61 20.55 -44.86 -35.96
CA PRO A 61 21.68 -43.98 -36.35
C PRO A 61 21.33 -42.89 -37.43
N ILE A 62 22.25 -41.92 -37.58
CA ILE A 62 22.34 -40.74 -38.49
C ILE A 62 22.76 -41.19 -39.93
N PRO A 63 22.37 -40.55 -41.09
CA PRO A 63 22.94 -39.26 -41.54
C PRO A 63 22.12 -38.26 -42.42
N SER A 64 22.25 -36.98 -42.02
CA SER A 64 22.64 -35.76 -42.79
C SER A 64 21.70 -35.11 -43.87
N PRO A 65 21.88 -33.79 -44.16
CA PRO A 65 20.82 -32.77 -44.51
C PRO A 65 20.85 -32.36 -46.03
N PRO A 66 20.18 -31.30 -46.61
CA PRO A 66 19.89 -29.96 -46.05
C PRO A 66 18.67 -29.13 -46.59
N THR A 67 18.53 -27.91 -46.03
CA THR A 67 17.92 -26.67 -46.62
C THR A 67 16.39 -26.71 -46.85
N THR A 68 15.57 -25.77 -46.37
CA THR A 68 15.41 -24.45 -47.02
C THR A 68 14.51 -23.53 -46.18
N LEU A 69 14.94 -22.26 -46.07
CA LEU A 69 14.15 -21.08 -45.75
C LEU A 69 12.78 -21.08 -46.43
N GLN A 70 11.69 -20.92 -45.68
CA GLN A 70 10.51 -20.23 -46.21
C GLN A 70 9.81 -19.37 -45.15
N LYS A 71 10.16 -18.09 -45.22
CA LYS A 71 9.37 -16.91 -44.88
C LYS A 71 7.93 -17.08 -45.36
N ARG A 72 6.95 -17.17 -44.45
CA ARG A 72 5.53 -16.98 -44.79
C ARG A 72 4.93 -15.87 -43.92
N ARG A 73 4.90 -14.69 -44.55
CA ARG A 73 4.12 -13.52 -44.19
C ARG A 73 2.67 -13.76 -44.63
N ARG A 74 1.69 -13.42 -43.78
CA ARG A 74 0.24 -13.16 -44.02
C ARG A 74 -0.53 -13.66 -42.79
N GLN A 75 -1.57 -13.02 -42.26
CA GLN A 75 -2.23 -11.75 -42.55
C GLN A 75 -3.17 -11.53 -41.37
N GLU A 76 -3.28 -10.28 -40.95
CA GLU A 76 -4.33 -9.76 -40.08
C GLU A 76 -5.72 -10.03 -40.69
N LYS A 77 -6.66 -10.53 -39.87
CA LYS A 77 -8.10 -10.52 -40.17
C LYS A 77 -8.93 -10.42 -38.87
N LYS A 78 -9.58 -9.27 -38.73
CA LYS A 78 -10.81 -8.96 -37.97
C LYS A 78 -11.82 -8.44 -39.04
N PRO A 79 -13.16 -8.42 -38.92
CA PRO A 79 -14.07 -8.54 -37.76
C PRO A 79 -15.22 -9.56 -37.92
N GLU A 80 -15.91 -9.92 -36.82
CA GLU A 80 -17.37 -9.67 -36.70
C GLU A 80 -17.91 -9.98 -35.30
N GLU A 81 -19.06 -9.39 -35.05
CA GLU A 81 -19.76 -9.04 -33.83
C GLU A 81 -20.74 -10.12 -33.37
N ARG A 82 -20.73 -10.51 -32.09
CA ARG A 82 -21.87 -11.18 -31.43
C ARG A 82 -21.99 -10.74 -29.96
N LYS A 83 -23.15 -10.17 -29.61
CA LYS A 83 -23.66 -10.03 -28.23
C LYS A 83 -23.95 -11.41 -27.61
N PRO A 84 -23.94 -11.51 -26.27
CA PRO A 84 -25.19 -11.91 -25.62
C PRO A 84 -25.49 -11.15 -24.31
N SER A 85 -26.79 -11.17 -23.97
CA SER A 85 -27.47 -10.62 -22.81
C SER A 85 -27.39 -11.50 -21.55
N ASP A 86 -27.33 -10.83 -20.40
CA ASP A 86 -27.83 -11.16 -19.05
C ASP A 86 -27.97 -12.61 -18.58
N SER A 87 -27.21 -12.99 -17.55
CA SER A 87 -27.74 -13.23 -16.18
C SER A 87 -26.75 -14.00 -15.28
N SER A 88 -26.50 -13.43 -14.10
CA SER A 88 -26.24 -14.08 -12.81
C SER A 88 -25.46 -15.41 -12.74
N ALA A 89 -24.20 -15.33 -12.29
CA ALA A 89 -23.65 -16.27 -11.30
C ALA A 89 -22.39 -15.66 -10.67
N SER A 90 -22.58 -14.86 -9.62
CA SER A 90 -21.52 -14.46 -8.70
C SER A 90 -21.00 -15.73 -8.01
N LYS A 91 -19.93 -16.31 -8.57
CA LYS A 91 -19.25 -17.45 -7.95
C LYS A 91 -18.16 -16.91 -7.04
N THR A 92 -18.54 -16.77 -5.78
CA THR A 92 -17.68 -16.71 -4.60
C THR A 92 -16.52 -17.69 -4.75
N LEU A 93 -15.28 -17.17 -4.73
CA LEU A 93 -14.10 -17.99 -4.51
C LEU A 93 -13.57 -17.66 -3.11
N SER A 94 -13.85 -18.56 -2.19
CA SER A 94 -13.30 -18.62 -0.85
C SER A 94 -12.11 -19.58 -0.81
N GLU A 95 -11.15 -19.23 0.05
CA GLU A 95 -10.14 -20.05 0.76
C GLU A 95 -8.66 -20.10 0.30
N THR A 96 -7.82 -19.95 1.35
CA THR A 96 -6.36 -20.17 1.55
C THR A 96 -5.41 -18.96 1.42
N PRO A 97 -4.32 -18.86 2.22
CA PRO A 97 -4.07 -19.21 3.64
C PRO A 97 -3.75 -17.94 4.49
N SER A 98 -3.68 -18.06 5.83
CA SER A 98 -3.20 -17.05 6.82
C SER A 98 -3.13 -15.58 6.34
N SER A 99 -4.10 -14.74 6.74
CA SER A 99 -4.34 -13.38 6.24
C SER A 99 -3.14 -12.41 6.36
N SER A 100 -2.17 -12.50 5.44
CA SER A 100 -1.00 -11.61 5.38
C SER A 100 -1.39 -10.17 5.02
N TYR A 101 -2.56 -9.96 4.45
CA TYR A 101 -3.05 -8.63 4.09
C TYR A 101 -4.56 -8.46 4.33
N THR A 102 -4.99 -7.21 4.39
CA THR A 102 -6.39 -6.81 4.50
C THR A 102 -6.69 -5.70 3.49
N ILE A 103 -7.84 -5.75 2.81
CA ILE A 103 -8.32 -4.66 1.95
C ILE A 103 -9.52 -4.00 2.63
N ILE A 104 -9.44 -2.70 2.86
CA ILE A 104 -10.47 -1.88 3.51
C ILE A 104 -11.00 -0.86 2.52
N THR A 105 -12.31 -0.70 2.47
CA THR A 105 -12.94 0.33 1.66
C THR A 105 -13.31 1.54 2.49
N VAL A 106 -12.81 2.72 2.11
CA VAL A 106 -13.19 4.01 2.73
C VAL A 106 -14.10 4.81 1.81
N PRO A 107 -15.05 5.59 2.35
CA PRO A 107 -15.90 6.45 1.54
C PRO A 107 -15.07 7.48 0.76
N ARG A 108 -15.47 7.78 -0.48
CA ARG A 108 -14.78 8.74 -1.32
C ARG A 108 -14.87 10.16 -0.75
N ALA A 109 -13.74 10.86 -0.62
CA ALA A 109 -13.69 12.23 -0.08
C ALA A 109 -14.56 13.21 -0.89
N ARG A 110 -14.57 13.07 -2.21
CA ARG A 110 -15.48 13.80 -3.11
C ARG A 110 -15.97 12.88 -4.23
N LYS A 111 -17.29 12.76 -4.39
CA LYS A 111 -17.90 12.02 -5.50
C LYS A 111 -17.77 12.80 -6.81
N VAL A 112 -17.79 12.09 -7.94
CA VAL A 112 -17.85 12.73 -9.27
C VAL A 112 -19.19 13.49 -9.37
N HIS A 113 -19.17 14.68 -9.96
CA HIS A 113 -20.32 15.60 -10.05
C HIS A 113 -20.88 16.13 -8.71
N GLN A 114 -20.19 15.89 -7.59
CA GLN A 114 -20.57 16.49 -6.32
C GLN A 114 -20.26 17.99 -6.33
N SER A 115 -21.24 18.80 -5.91
CA SER A 115 -21.06 20.24 -5.71
C SER A 115 -19.93 20.54 -4.71
N PHE A 116 -19.21 21.63 -4.94
CA PHE A 116 -18.17 22.11 -4.04
C PHE A 116 -18.69 22.45 -2.63
N LEU A 117 -19.99 22.73 -2.48
CA LEU A 117 -20.60 23.04 -1.18
C LEU A 117 -20.84 21.81 -0.31
N THR A 118 -21.13 20.65 -0.91
CA THR A 118 -21.36 19.40 -0.17
C THR A 118 -20.09 18.57 -0.03
N ALA A 119 -19.07 18.86 -0.84
CA ALA A 119 -17.76 18.20 -0.80
C ALA A 119 -17.07 18.23 0.58
N PRO A 120 -17.14 19.31 1.39
CA PRO A 120 -16.55 19.33 2.72
C PRO A 120 -17.13 18.25 3.64
N VAL A 121 -18.45 18.02 3.60
CA VAL A 121 -19.12 17.03 4.44
C VAL A 121 -18.65 15.61 4.10
N SER A 122 -18.61 15.25 2.81
CA SER A 122 -18.08 13.95 2.39
C SER A 122 -16.57 13.80 2.66
N THR A 123 -15.82 14.90 2.60
CA THR A 123 -14.38 14.92 2.91
C THR A 123 -14.16 14.67 4.40
N LEU A 124 -14.94 15.29 5.28
CA LEU A 124 -14.89 15.05 6.73
C LEU A 124 -15.30 13.60 7.08
N HIS A 125 -16.32 13.06 6.42
CA HIS A 125 -16.71 11.66 6.57
C HIS A 125 -15.58 10.71 6.14
N CYS A 126 -14.90 11.00 5.02
CA CYS A 126 -13.70 10.26 4.60
C CYS A 126 -12.55 10.40 5.61
N LEU A 127 -12.32 11.59 6.15
CA LEU A 127 -11.29 11.83 7.16
C LEU A 127 -11.56 11.01 8.43
N TRP A 128 -12.79 10.99 8.91
CA TRP A 128 -13.19 10.19 10.07
C TRP A 128 -12.97 8.69 9.84
N ALA A 129 -13.38 8.18 8.67
CA ALA A 129 -13.12 6.79 8.30
C ALA A 129 -11.61 6.49 8.29
N CYS A 130 -10.78 7.39 7.73
CA CYS A 130 -9.32 7.23 7.73
C CYS A 130 -8.74 7.21 9.15
N ILE A 131 -9.24 8.03 10.08
CA ILE A 131 -8.82 8.00 11.49
C ILE A 131 -9.12 6.63 12.10
N ASN A 132 -10.31 6.08 11.85
CA ASN A 132 -10.68 4.76 12.37
C ASN A 132 -9.81 3.64 11.78
N VAL A 133 -9.50 3.70 10.48
CA VAL A 133 -8.58 2.75 9.84
C VAL A 133 -7.19 2.80 10.47
N LEU A 134 -6.64 4.00 10.67
CA LEU A 134 -5.30 4.17 11.25
C LEU A 134 -5.25 3.76 12.73
N ARG A 135 -6.38 3.81 13.45
CA ARG A 135 -6.51 3.34 14.84
C ARG A 135 -6.79 1.84 14.96
N GLY A 136 -7.01 1.13 13.85
CA GLY A 136 -7.40 -0.28 13.85
C GLY A 136 -8.85 -0.51 14.31
N THR A 137 -9.70 0.52 14.35
CA THR A 137 -11.09 0.44 14.82
C THR A 137 -12.11 0.42 13.69
N HIS A 138 -11.68 0.28 12.43
CA HIS A 138 -12.61 0.21 11.30
C HIS A 138 -13.41 -1.11 11.34
N PRO A 139 -14.71 -1.11 11.01
CA PRO A 139 -15.53 -2.33 10.99
C PRO A 139 -14.91 -3.45 10.15
N ASP A 140 -14.41 -3.11 8.95
CA ASP A 140 -13.79 -4.07 8.03
C ASP A 140 -12.41 -4.59 8.50
N GLN A 141 -11.83 -4.02 9.58
CA GLN A 141 -10.58 -4.51 10.18
C GLN A 141 -10.82 -5.51 11.31
N GLN A 142 -12.04 -5.64 11.82
CA GLN A 142 -12.29 -6.58 12.90
C GLN A 142 -12.13 -8.00 12.35
N PRO A 143 -11.24 -8.83 12.95
CA PRO A 143 -11.23 -10.25 12.66
C PRO A 143 -12.64 -10.77 12.90
N GLN A 144 -13.20 -11.49 11.93
CA GLN A 144 -14.48 -12.17 12.05
C GLN A 144 -14.53 -12.88 13.41
N LYS A 145 -15.22 -12.31 14.40
CA LYS A 145 -15.58 -12.99 15.64
C LYS A 145 -16.72 -13.95 15.27
N GLY A 146 -16.37 -15.12 14.76
CA GLY A 146 -17.32 -16.14 14.35
C GLY A 146 -16.69 -17.52 14.27
N HIS A 147 -17.01 -18.34 15.28
CA HIS A 147 -16.67 -19.76 15.48
C HIS A 147 -15.24 -20.10 15.90
N ASP A 148 -15.00 -20.03 17.22
CA ASP A 148 -14.65 -21.23 18.00
C ASP A 148 -14.95 -20.96 19.48
N ILE A 149 -16.04 -21.56 19.97
CA ILE A 149 -16.28 -21.72 21.40
C ILE A 149 -15.38 -22.87 21.84
N SER A 150 -14.16 -22.55 22.30
CA SER A 150 -13.41 -23.28 23.35
C SER A 150 -11.90 -22.98 23.31
N SER A 151 -11.49 -21.86 23.91
CA SER A 151 -10.16 -21.82 24.55
C SER A 151 -10.12 -20.74 25.64
N PRO A 152 -10.26 -21.11 26.92
CA PRO A 152 -10.03 -20.18 28.02
C PRO A 152 -8.58 -20.33 28.51
N PHE A 153 -7.57 -19.86 27.76
CA PHE A 153 -6.22 -19.71 28.32
C PHE A 153 -5.41 -18.64 27.56
N PRO A 154 -4.82 -17.65 28.26
CA PRO A 154 -3.83 -16.76 27.65
C PRO A 154 -2.53 -17.55 27.45
N ALA A 155 -2.07 -17.67 26.20
CA ALA A 155 -0.75 -18.19 25.90
C ALA A 155 0.32 -17.20 26.39
N LEU A 156 0.75 -17.39 27.64
CA LEU A 156 2.01 -16.89 28.18
C LEU A 156 3.16 -17.51 27.36
N THR A 157 3.58 -16.81 26.31
CA THR A 157 4.86 -17.07 25.65
C THR A 157 5.95 -16.33 26.42
N SER A 158 6.67 -17.10 27.22
CA SER A 158 7.82 -16.70 28.01
C SER A 158 9.06 -16.54 27.13
N THR A 159 9.20 -15.40 26.44
CA THR A 159 10.49 -14.84 26.03
C THR A 159 10.33 -13.33 25.95
N GLY A 160 11.01 -12.61 26.85
CA GLY A 160 10.88 -11.17 27.02
C GLY A 160 11.30 -10.35 25.79
N LEU A 161 10.60 -9.23 25.60
CA LEU A 161 10.61 -8.29 24.47
C LEU A 161 9.70 -8.65 23.28
N SER A 162 8.41 -8.82 23.55
CA SER A 162 7.39 -8.45 22.55
C SER A 162 7.51 -6.93 22.32
N PRO A 163 7.72 -6.45 21.07
CA PRO A 163 7.67 -5.01 20.81
C PRO A 163 6.28 -4.49 21.22
N PRO A 164 6.17 -3.26 21.74
CA PRO A 164 4.87 -2.69 22.05
C PRO A 164 4.00 -2.75 20.79
N THR A 165 2.96 -3.58 20.80
CA THR A 165 2.01 -3.71 19.68
C THR A 165 1.23 -2.41 19.59
N THR A 166 1.79 -1.40 18.93
CA THR A 166 1.10 -0.13 18.76
C THR A 166 -0.10 -0.33 17.85
N PRO A 167 -1.25 0.31 18.13
CA PRO A 167 -2.43 0.19 17.28
C PRO A 167 -2.27 0.89 15.91
N TYR A 168 -1.16 1.61 15.71
CA TYR A 168 -0.91 2.43 14.52
C TYR A 168 0.04 1.74 13.54
N PRO A 169 -0.15 1.91 12.22
CA PRO A 169 0.80 1.42 11.23
C PRO A 169 2.13 2.19 11.32
N ASN A 170 3.24 1.53 11.02
CA ASN A 170 4.58 2.16 11.00
C ASN A 170 4.74 3.16 9.86
N ILE A 171 4.35 2.74 8.66
CA ILE A 171 4.49 3.50 7.42
C ILE A 171 3.17 3.52 6.68
N ILE A 172 2.87 4.67 6.08
CA ILE A 172 1.70 4.92 5.26
C ILE A 172 2.20 5.35 3.90
N LEU A 173 1.98 4.50 2.91
CA LEU A 173 2.22 4.84 1.51
C LEU A 173 0.90 5.19 0.87
N THR A 174 0.85 6.34 0.22
CA THR A 174 -0.37 6.77 -0.45
C THR A 174 -0.05 7.45 -1.76
N ASN A 175 -0.92 7.22 -2.74
CA ASN A 175 -0.99 8.01 -3.95
C ASN A 175 -2.45 8.43 -4.16
N GLY A 176 -2.64 9.37 -5.08
CA GLY A 176 -3.96 9.66 -5.62
C GLY A 176 -4.64 10.93 -5.07
N PRO A 177 -5.96 11.06 -5.31
CA PRO A 177 -6.70 12.31 -5.15
C PRO A 177 -7.08 12.58 -3.68
N ALA A 178 -8.12 13.36 -3.43
CA ALA A 178 -8.51 13.88 -2.11
C ALA A 178 -8.52 12.85 -0.94
N THR A 179 -8.80 11.57 -1.18
CA THR A 179 -8.70 10.52 -0.13
C THR A 179 -7.29 10.38 0.45
N ALA A 180 -6.24 10.52 -0.35
CA ALA A 180 -4.85 10.50 0.13
C ALA A 180 -4.57 11.65 1.11
N VAL A 181 -5.16 12.83 0.83
CA VAL A 181 -5.08 14.00 1.72
C VAL A 181 -5.73 13.69 3.07
N CYS A 182 -6.91 13.05 3.07
CA CYS A 182 -7.59 12.62 4.29
C CYS A 182 -6.73 11.65 5.12
N VAL A 183 -6.10 10.66 4.49
CA VAL A 183 -5.23 9.69 5.18
C VAL A 183 -4.02 10.38 5.82
N ILE A 184 -3.35 11.27 5.09
CA ILE A 184 -2.18 12.01 5.59
C ILE A 184 -2.57 12.96 6.73
N LEU A 185 -3.70 13.65 6.58
CA LEU A 185 -4.22 14.54 7.61
C LEU A 185 -4.60 13.76 8.87
N ALA A 186 -5.26 12.60 8.73
CA ALA A 186 -5.57 11.71 9.84
C ALA A 186 -4.30 11.27 10.59
N ALA A 187 -3.25 10.86 9.87
CA ALA A 187 -1.96 10.50 10.44
C ALA A 187 -1.33 11.67 11.22
N ARG A 188 -1.37 12.88 10.67
CA ARG A 188 -0.85 14.09 11.33
C ARG A 188 -1.67 14.48 12.57
N ILE A 189 -3.00 14.37 12.52
CA ILE A 189 -3.87 14.58 13.69
C ILE A 189 -3.52 13.59 14.79
N LEU A 190 -3.41 12.29 14.47
CA LEU A 190 -3.08 11.27 15.45
C LEU A 190 -1.69 11.48 16.08
N ARG A 191 -0.69 11.87 15.28
CA ARG A 191 0.64 12.26 15.78
C ARG A 191 0.56 13.49 16.70
N ALA A 192 -0.22 14.51 16.33
CA ALA A 192 -0.40 15.71 17.13
C ALA A 192 -1.10 15.40 18.47
N VAL A 193 -2.17 14.60 18.46
CA VAL A 193 -2.88 14.16 19.67
C VAL A 193 -1.94 13.36 20.58
N ALA A 194 -1.20 12.39 20.03
CA ALA A 194 -0.22 11.63 20.80
C ALA A 194 0.88 12.51 21.41
N SER A 195 1.35 13.51 20.66
CA SER A 195 2.34 14.47 21.16
C SER A 195 1.76 15.40 22.23
N MET A 196 0.51 15.84 22.10
CA MET A 196 -0.16 16.70 23.09
C MET A 196 -0.47 15.96 24.38
N SER A 197 -0.87 14.69 24.33
CA SER A 197 -1.09 13.85 25.52
C SER A 197 0.20 13.60 26.33
N ILE A 198 1.37 13.85 25.74
CA ILE A 198 2.68 13.68 26.37
C ILE A 198 3.30 15.04 26.76
N PHE A 199 2.71 16.17 26.34
CA PHE A 199 3.14 17.49 26.79
C PHE A 199 2.67 17.74 28.23
N PRO A 200 3.57 17.88 29.22
CA PRO A 200 3.18 18.05 30.61
C PRO A 200 2.77 19.51 30.85
N LEU A 201 1.50 19.84 30.63
CA LEU A 201 0.94 21.10 31.13
C LEU A 201 0.84 21.09 32.67
N CYS A 202 0.99 19.93 33.32
CA CYS A 202 1.29 19.77 34.75
C CYS A 202 2.72 19.26 34.96
N ASN A 203 3.73 20.09 34.67
CA ASN A 203 4.98 20.03 35.45
C ASN A 203 5.66 21.39 35.49
N SER A 204 4.96 22.37 36.06
CA SER A 204 5.51 23.70 36.36
C SER A 204 6.53 23.68 37.53
N PHE A 205 6.86 22.51 38.10
CA PHE A 205 7.72 22.42 39.28
C PHE A 205 8.52 21.12 39.32
N GLN A 206 9.42 20.85 38.37
CA GLN A 206 10.58 20.02 38.72
C GLN A 206 11.77 20.22 37.79
N GLN A 207 12.73 20.97 38.34
CA GLN A 207 14.19 20.93 38.16
C GLN A 207 14.77 20.39 36.84
N LYS A 208 15.50 21.30 36.20
CA LYS A 208 16.55 21.07 35.20
C LYS A 208 17.64 20.14 35.76
N PRO A 209 18.07 19.09 35.03
CA PRO A 209 19.43 18.61 35.14
C PRO A 209 20.22 18.85 33.84
N SER A 210 21.52 18.83 34.05
CA SER A 210 22.61 19.35 33.25
C SER A 210 22.97 18.49 32.05
N GLN A 211 23.61 19.17 31.09
CA GLN A 211 24.31 18.71 29.90
C GLN A 211 24.87 17.27 29.94
N GLN A 212 24.45 16.42 29.00
CA GLN A 212 25.39 15.60 28.21
C GLN A 212 24.75 15.20 26.88
N SER A 213 25.22 15.84 25.81
CA SER A 213 24.73 15.70 24.44
C SER A 213 25.26 14.41 23.80
N GLN A 214 24.57 13.29 24.02
CA GLN A 214 24.57 12.19 23.05
C GLN A 214 23.17 12.12 22.44
N SER A 215 23.09 12.43 21.16
CA SER A 215 21.85 12.46 20.38
C SER A 215 21.31 11.04 20.18
N PHE A 216 20.67 10.49 21.21
CA PHE A 216 19.75 9.37 21.02
C PHE A 216 18.50 9.90 20.32
N PRO A 217 18.08 9.33 19.17
CA PRO A 217 16.84 9.75 18.51
C PRO A 217 15.66 9.52 19.46
N ARG A 218 14.78 10.52 19.58
CA ARG A 218 13.60 10.47 20.44
C ARG A 218 12.77 9.22 20.10
N PRO A 219 12.28 8.43 21.09
CA PRO A 219 11.52 7.20 20.85
C PRO A 219 10.16 7.37 20.11
N GLN A 220 9.73 8.59 19.79
CA GLN A 220 8.37 8.92 19.33
C GLN A 220 8.15 8.91 17.81
N GLU A 221 9.16 8.62 16.98
CA GLU A 221 9.09 8.86 15.51
C GLU A 221 8.90 7.62 14.63
N ARG A 222 8.48 6.46 15.16
CA ARG A 222 8.45 5.21 14.37
C ARG A 222 7.10 4.82 13.76
N TYR A 223 6.04 5.58 14.03
CA TYR A 223 4.67 5.23 13.61
C TYR A 223 4.02 6.36 12.82
N LEU A 224 3.09 5.99 11.95
CA LEU A 224 2.35 6.89 11.07
C LEU A 224 3.27 7.72 10.14
N ARG A 225 4.41 7.15 9.73
CA ARG A 225 5.33 7.82 8.79
C ARG A 225 4.70 7.88 7.41
N THR A 226 4.47 9.07 6.87
CA THR A 226 3.76 9.27 5.61
C THR A 226 4.71 9.45 4.44
N VAL A 227 4.50 8.65 3.40
CA VAL A 227 5.17 8.77 2.11
C VAL A 227 4.09 8.99 1.05
N PHE A 228 4.10 10.18 0.44
CA PHE A 228 3.22 10.47 -0.69
C PHE A 228 3.97 10.28 -1.99
N VAL A 229 3.36 9.53 -2.91
CA VAL A 229 3.89 9.31 -4.25
C VAL A 229 3.01 10.06 -5.24
N GLU A 230 3.59 11.05 -5.91
CA GLU A 230 2.88 11.81 -6.95
C GLU A 230 2.50 10.91 -8.14
N SER A 231 1.41 11.27 -8.81
CA SER A 231 0.91 10.53 -9.96
C SER A 231 1.89 10.57 -11.13
N TRP A 232 2.05 9.43 -11.79
CA TRP A 232 2.84 9.32 -13.01
C TRP A 232 2.36 10.27 -14.12
N ALA A 233 1.05 10.56 -14.17
CA ALA A 233 0.48 11.48 -15.15
C ALA A 233 0.90 12.94 -14.94
N ARG A 234 1.51 13.28 -13.79
CA ARG A 234 2.00 14.61 -13.49
C ARG A 234 3.47 14.73 -13.86
N VAL A 235 3.72 15.21 -15.08
CA VAL A 235 5.07 15.35 -15.65
C VAL A 235 5.70 16.71 -15.31
N THR A 236 4.91 17.78 -15.42
CA THR A 236 5.41 19.17 -15.34
C THR A 236 4.91 19.94 -14.12
N THR A 237 3.85 19.47 -13.47
CA THR A 237 3.27 20.15 -12.29
C THR A 237 2.82 19.16 -11.24
N LEU A 238 2.97 19.53 -9.96
CA LEU A 238 2.39 18.78 -8.85
C LEU A 238 0.86 18.83 -8.90
N SER A 239 0.22 17.72 -8.54
CA SER A 239 -1.24 17.68 -8.39
C SER A 239 -1.70 18.63 -7.28
N LEU A 240 -2.98 19.04 -7.29
CA LEU A 240 -3.53 19.85 -6.22
C LEU A 240 -3.40 19.14 -4.86
N SER A 241 -3.72 17.84 -4.81
CA SER A 241 -3.50 17.00 -3.63
C SER A 241 -2.03 16.99 -3.22
N GLY A 242 -1.11 16.82 -4.18
CA GLY A 242 0.33 16.87 -3.95
C GLY A 242 0.79 18.19 -3.32
N LYS A 243 0.34 19.32 -3.85
CA LYS A 243 0.64 20.66 -3.30
C LYS A 243 0.13 20.82 -1.86
N ILE A 244 -1.07 20.32 -1.57
CA ILE A 244 -1.67 20.38 -0.23
C ILE A 244 -0.87 19.54 0.77
N VAL A 245 -0.47 18.33 0.40
CA VAL A 245 0.20 17.40 1.32
C VAL A 245 1.70 17.58 1.40
N LEU A 246 2.33 18.31 0.47
CA LEU A 246 3.78 18.54 0.45
C LEU A 246 4.37 18.99 1.80
N PRO A 247 3.80 19.97 2.53
CA PRO A 247 4.30 20.33 3.86
C PRO A 247 3.87 19.35 4.98
N LEU A 248 2.93 18.45 4.69
CA LEU A 248 2.31 17.53 5.65
C LEU A 248 2.86 16.11 5.60
N VAL A 249 3.69 15.77 4.62
CA VAL A 249 4.24 14.41 4.49
C VAL A 249 5.66 14.35 5.03
N ASP A 250 6.09 13.17 5.44
CA ASP A 250 7.48 12.97 5.85
C ASP A 250 8.40 12.79 4.64
N ARG A 251 7.90 12.17 3.56
CA ARG A 251 8.58 12.11 2.25
C ARG A 251 7.60 12.33 1.11
N PHE A 252 8.04 13.07 0.10
CA PHE A 252 7.27 13.36 -1.10
C PHE A 252 8.05 12.86 -2.32
N LEU A 253 7.58 11.80 -2.96
CA LEU A 253 8.29 11.14 -4.07
C LEU A 253 7.67 11.54 -5.41
N VAL A 254 8.53 11.90 -6.37
CA VAL A 254 8.16 12.22 -7.74
C VAL A 254 8.89 11.33 -8.73
N GLN A 255 8.24 11.05 -9.85
CA GLN A 255 8.75 10.13 -10.87
C GLN A 255 9.41 10.84 -12.04
N TRP A 256 9.30 12.17 -12.10
CA TRP A 256 9.83 13.01 -13.16
C TRP A 256 10.85 13.98 -12.58
N ASP A 257 12.01 14.07 -13.23
CA ASP A 257 13.14 14.87 -12.72
C ASP A 257 12.82 16.37 -12.68
N GLY A 258 12.04 16.87 -13.64
CA GLY A 258 11.56 18.26 -13.64
C GLY A 258 10.63 18.64 -12.48
N LEU A 259 10.19 17.67 -11.68
CA LEU A 259 9.46 17.90 -10.44
C LEU A 259 10.35 17.86 -9.20
N ALA A 260 11.60 17.39 -9.31
CA ALA A 260 12.53 17.29 -8.20
C ALA A 260 12.77 18.67 -7.56
N GLY A 261 12.92 18.67 -6.24
CA GLY A 261 13.30 19.87 -5.51
C GLY A 261 12.23 20.96 -5.39
N ARG A 262 11.03 20.76 -5.93
CA ARG A 262 9.89 21.62 -5.62
C ARG A 262 9.59 21.56 -4.13
N SER A 263 9.46 22.73 -3.53
CA SER A 263 9.10 22.93 -2.13
C SER A 263 7.79 23.71 -2.02
N SER A 264 7.10 23.54 -0.90
CA SER A 264 6.03 24.45 -0.50
C SER A 264 6.63 25.59 0.31
N TRP A 265 5.96 26.75 0.34
CA TRP A 265 6.31 27.83 1.26
C TRP A 265 6.22 27.38 2.73
N LEU A 266 5.35 26.41 3.02
CA LEU A 266 5.18 25.79 4.34
C LEU A 266 6.20 24.67 4.62
N GLY A 267 7.20 24.48 3.76
CA GLY A 267 8.21 23.43 3.88
C GLY A 267 7.90 22.16 3.10
N GLY A 268 8.78 21.17 3.25
CA GLY A 268 8.78 19.94 2.45
C GLY A 268 9.49 20.12 1.11
N LYS A 269 10.09 19.04 0.61
CA LYS A 269 10.79 18.99 -0.68
C LYS A 269 10.43 17.69 -1.38
N SER A 270 10.26 17.77 -2.69
CA SER A 270 10.06 16.60 -3.54
C SER A 270 11.38 15.91 -3.89
N GLU A 271 11.37 14.59 -3.79
CA GLU A 271 12.50 13.69 -4.06
C GLU A 271 12.23 12.91 -5.34
N PHE A 272 13.14 13.01 -6.31
CA PHE A 272 13.05 12.23 -7.54
C PHE A 272 13.49 10.78 -7.31
N VAL A 273 12.66 9.84 -7.73
CA VAL A 273 12.92 8.38 -7.61
C VAL A 273 12.93 7.65 -8.95
N GLY A 274 12.81 8.36 -10.07
CA GLY A 274 12.80 7.78 -11.41
C GLY A 274 11.42 7.29 -11.90
N ALA A 275 11.34 7.10 -13.22
CA ALA A 275 10.19 6.48 -13.88
C ALA A 275 10.28 4.95 -13.72
N LEU A 276 9.31 4.37 -13.01
CA LEU A 276 9.32 2.94 -12.64
C LEU A 276 8.49 2.07 -13.60
N VAL A 277 8.29 2.56 -14.82
CA VAL A 277 7.65 1.84 -15.92
C VAL A 277 8.65 1.86 -17.08
N ALA A 278 9.60 0.94 -17.01
CA ALA A 278 10.50 0.57 -18.10
C ALA A 278 10.35 -0.95 -18.25
#